data_AF-A0A521GKL1-F1
#
_entry.id   AF-A0A521GKL1-F1
#
_cell.length_a   1.000
_cell.length_b   1.000
_cell.length_c   1.000
_cell.angle_alpha   90.00
_cell.angle_beta   90.00
_cell.angle_gamma   90.00
#
_symmetry.space_group_name_H-M   'P 1'
#
loop_
_entity.id
_entity.type
_entity.pdbx_description
1 polymer ?
#
loop_
_entity_poly.entity_id
_entity_poly.type
_entity_poly.pdbx_seq_one_letter_code
_entity_poly.pdbx_strand_id
1 'polypeptide(L)' 'METSVYFADILGLGTPELIIIVVIILLLFGGSQLPKLARNLGSSAKELRKGLDDAKGGKSNKTASGDTAQNNNTDTNRG' A
#
# COMPACT_ATOMS: atom_id res chain seq x y z
N MET A 1 5.15 22.85 -32.17
CA MET A 1 5.78 21.77 -31.39
C MET A 1 4.89 21.32 -30.24
N GLU A 2 4.17 22.22 -29.57
CA GLU A 2 3.30 21.90 -28.42
C GLU A 2 2.18 20.87 -28.70
N THR A 3 1.64 20.77 -29.92
CA THR A 3 0.51 19.87 -30.21
C THR A 3 0.91 18.45 -30.62
N SER A 4 2.16 18.25 -31.06
CA SER A 4 2.63 16.98 -31.65
C SER A 4 2.95 15.92 -30.60
N VAL A 5 3.25 16.34 -29.37
CA VAL A 5 3.56 15.43 -28.26
C VAL A 5 2.28 14.75 -27.76
N TYR A 6 1.18 15.49 -27.62
CA TYR A 6 -0.13 14.98 -27.18
C TYR A 6 -0.74 13.85 -28.04
N PHE A 7 -0.37 13.72 -29.31
CA PHE A 7 -0.91 12.69 -30.20
C PHE A 7 -0.16 11.34 -30.12
N ALA A 8 1.11 11.33 -29.71
CA ALA A 8 1.88 10.10 -29.53
C ALA A 8 1.48 9.35 -28.24
N ASP A 9 1.02 10.09 -27.25
CA ASP A 9 0.58 9.65 -25.92
C ASP A 9 -0.71 8.79 -25.93
N ILE A 10 -1.54 8.88 -26.99
CA ILE A 10 -2.80 8.12 -27.09
C ILE A 10 -2.55 6.63 -27.45
N LEU A 11 -1.39 6.30 -28.02
CA LEU A 11 -1.06 4.93 -28.47
C LEU A 11 -0.13 4.16 -27.53
N GLY A 12 0.47 4.84 -26.56
CA GLY A 12 1.28 4.20 -25.52
C GLY A 12 0.87 4.79 -24.18
N LEU A 13 0.27 3.97 -23.32
CA LEU A 13 -0.01 4.34 -21.93
C LEU A 13 1.31 4.68 -21.24
N GLY A 14 1.71 5.94 -21.32
CA GLY A 14 2.93 6.46 -20.77
C GLY A 14 2.72 6.86 -19.31
N THR A 15 3.85 7.13 -18.66
CA THR A 15 3.89 7.75 -17.34
C THR A 15 3.09 9.08 -17.25
N PRO A 16 3.05 9.94 -18.29
CA PRO A 16 2.29 11.20 -18.24
C PRO A 16 0.77 11.02 -18.08
N GLU A 17 0.16 10.05 -18.78
CA GLU A 17 -1.29 9.80 -18.73
C GLU A 17 -1.69 9.32 -17.33
N LEU A 18 -0.87 8.44 -16.75
CA LEU A 18 -1.09 7.93 -15.40
C LEU A 18 -1.04 9.06 -14.38
N ILE A 19 -0.10 10.01 -14.54
CA ILE A 19 -0.04 11.21 -13.69
C ILE A 19 -1.34 12.04 -13.81
N ILE A 20 -1.84 12.28 -15.03
CA ILE A 20 -3.08 13.04 -15.24
C ILE A 20 -4.27 12.34 -14.56
N ILE A 21 -4.41 11.02 -14.73
CA ILE A 21 -5.47 10.23 -14.09
C ILE A 21 -5.35 10.32 -12.56
N VAL A 22 -4.14 10.16 -12.02
CA VAL A 22 -3.88 10.27 -10.58
C VAL A 22 -4.24 11.66 -10.07
N VAL A 23 -3.91 12.73 -10.79
CA VAL A 23 -4.28 14.11 -10.43
C VAL A 23 -5.80 14.29 -10.39
N ILE A 24 -6.54 13.77 -11.37
CA ILE A 24 -8.02 13.85 -11.36
C ILE A 24 -8.59 13.11 -10.14
N ILE A 25 -8.12 11.89 -9.87
CA ILE A 25 -8.57 11.11 -8.72
C ILE A 25 -8.20 11.83 -7.40
N LEU A 26 -7.02 12.44 -7.32
CA LEU A 26 -6.60 13.25 -6.18
C LEU A 26 -7.47 14.50 -5.98
N LEU A 27 -7.98 15.11 -7.06
CA LEU A 27 -8.91 16.24 -6.94
C LEU A 27 -10.31 15.80 -6.46
N LEU A 28 -10.80 14.65 -6.93
CA LEU A 28 -12.12 14.13 -6.54
C LEU A 28 -12.14 13.54 -5.12
N PHE A 29 -11.11 12.77 -4.78
CA PHE A 29 -11.04 12.05 -3.51
C PHE A 29 -10.14 12.74 -2.49
N GLY A 30 -9.19 13.58 -2.91
CA GLY A 30 -8.21 14.20 -2.04
C GLY A 30 -6.93 13.37 -1.87
N GLY A 31 -5.81 14.06 -1.67
CA GLY A 31 -4.46 13.49 -1.49
C GLY A 31 -4.33 12.38 -0.44
N SER A 32 -5.15 12.44 0.60
CA SER A 32 -5.08 11.51 1.73
C SER A 32 -5.92 10.24 1.53
N GLN A 33 -6.90 10.21 0.62
CA GLN A 33 -7.85 9.11 0.56
C GLN A 33 -7.31 7.89 -0.20
N LEU A 34 -6.59 8.11 -1.30
CA LEU A 34 -5.90 7.03 -2.02
C LEU A 34 -4.92 6.23 -1.14
N PRO A 35 -3.97 6.86 -0.41
CA PRO A 35 -3.05 6.11 0.45
C PRO A 35 -3.76 5.45 1.62
N LYS A 36 -4.84 6.05 2.16
CA LYS A 36 -5.64 5.47 3.24
C LYS A 36 -6.39 4.22 2.78
N LEU A 37 -7.02 4.26 1.60
CA LEU A 37 -7.67 3.10 0.99
C LEU A 37 -6.65 2.00 0.68
N ALA A 38 -5.49 2.34 0.13
CA ALA A 38 -4.42 1.38 -0.15
C ALA A 38 -3.89 0.73 1.14
N ARG A 39 -3.71 1.49 2.22
CA ARG A 39 -3.28 0.98 3.52
C ARG A 39 -4.29 -0.01 4.10
N ASN A 40 -5.58 0.36 4.08
CA ASN A 40 -6.66 -0.49 4.61
C ASN A 40 -6.82 -1.78 3.78
N LEU A 41 -6.85 -1.65 2.45
CA LEU A 41 -6.94 -2.80 1.54
C LEU A 41 -5.71 -3.70 1.66
N GLY A 42 -4.52 -3.12 1.80
CA GLY A 42 -3.26 -3.83 1.99
C GLY A 42 -3.22 -4.64 3.28
N SER A 43 -3.69 -4.06 4.40
CA SER A 43 -3.78 -4.77 5.67
C SER A 43 -4.76 -5.95 5.60
N SER A 44 -5.96 -5.75 5.06
CA SER A 44 -6.94 -6.83 4.87
C SER A 44 -6.43 -7.92 3.91
N ALA A 45 -5.78 -7.52 2.81
CA ALA A 45 -5.19 -8.47 1.87
C ALA A 45 -4.02 -9.27 2.49
N LYS A 46 -3.21 -8.64 3.36
CA LYS A 46 -2.12 -9.30 4.08
C LYS A 46 -2.66 -10.36 5.04
N GLU A 47 -3.70 -10.04 5.81
CA GLU A 47 -4.36 -10.97 6.72
C GLU A 47 -5.03 -12.12 5.97
N LEU A 48 -5.70 -11.82 4.85
CA LEU A 48 -6.28 -12.83 3.98
C LEU A 48 -5.21 -13.79 3.45
N ARG A 49 -4.10 -13.28 2.91
CA ARG A 49 -2.98 -14.11 2.44
C ARG A 49 -2.42 -14.99 3.55
N LYS A 50 -2.22 -14.43 4.76
CA LYS A 50 -1.75 -15.17 5.92
C LYS A 50 -2.71 -16.31 6.30
N GLY A 51 -4.01 -16.06 6.33
CA GLY A 51 -5.02 -17.07 6.61
C GLY A 51 -5.07 -18.18 5.54
N LEU A 52 -4.90 -17.83 4.26
CA LEU A 52 -4.80 -18.82 3.17
C LEU A 52 -3.53 -19.68 3.28
N ASP A 53 -2.39 -19.09 3.64
CA ASP A 53 -1.13 -19.81 3.80
C ASP A 53 -1.15 -20.76 5.02
N ASP A 54 -1.74 -20.29 6.13
CA ASP A 54 -1.94 -21.09 7.34
C ASP A 54 -2.92 -22.28 7.06
N ALA A 55 -3.97 -22.05 6.26
CA ALA A 55 -4.93 -23.08 5.85
C ALA A 55 -4.34 -24.13 4.89
N LYS A 56 -3.30 -23.77 4.13
CA LYS A 56 -2.60 -24.70 3.22
C LYS A 56 -1.53 -25.55 3.91
N GLY A 57 -1.45 -25.53 5.25
CA GLY A 57 -0.53 -26.36 6.03
C GLY A 57 0.91 -25.86 6.03
N GLY A 58 1.16 -24.64 5.54
CA GLY A 58 2.48 -24.02 5.51
C GLY A 58 2.84 -23.44 6.87
N LYS A 59 3.61 -24.18 7.67
CA LYS A 59 4.26 -23.65 8.88
C LYS A 59 5.36 -22.66 8.49
N SER A 60 4.97 -21.45 8.07
CA SER A 60 5.91 -20.38 7.72
C SER A 60 6.20 -19.55 8.95
N ASN A 61 7.28 -19.92 9.64
CA ASN A 61 7.98 -19.04 10.56
C ASN A 61 8.59 -17.88 9.76
N LYS A 62 7.82 -16.81 9.55
CA LYS A 62 8.33 -15.55 9.04
C LYS A 62 7.62 -14.36 9.69
N THR A 63 8.16 -13.97 10.83
CA THR A 63 8.20 -12.60 11.30
C THR A 63 8.76 -11.70 10.19
N ALA A 64 7.92 -10.82 9.67
CA ALA A 64 8.30 -9.59 8.97
C ALA A 64 7.27 -8.54 9.38
N SER A 65 7.52 -7.90 10.53
CA SER A 65 8.11 -6.56 10.63
C SER A 65 7.23 -5.50 9.97
N GLY A 66 6.61 -4.70 10.85
CA GLY A 66 5.83 -3.52 10.50
C GLY A 66 4.84 -3.19 11.61
N ASP A 67 5.39 -2.74 12.74
CA ASP A 67 4.73 -2.03 13.85
C ASP A 67 4.19 -2.87 15.03
N THR A 68 5.12 -3.38 15.82
CA THR A 68 4.97 -3.49 17.28
C THR A 68 6.05 -2.59 17.88
N ALA A 69 5.79 -1.28 17.92
CA ALA A 69 6.50 -0.35 18.77
C ALA A 69 5.68 -0.09 20.05
N GLN A 70 5.70 -1.04 20.99
CA GLN A 70 5.60 -0.75 22.42
C GLN A 70 6.10 -1.94 23.25
N ASN A 71 7.41 -2.16 23.18
CA ASN A 71 8.17 -2.69 24.31
C ASN A 71 8.46 -1.50 25.21
N ASN A 72 8.08 -1.58 26.48
CA ASN A 72 8.90 -1.05 27.58
C ASN A 72 8.54 -1.80 28.87
N ASN A 73 9.22 -2.94 29.04
CA ASN A 73 9.35 -3.59 30.34
C ASN A 73 10.17 -2.67 31.27
N THR A 74 9.65 -2.33 32.44
CA THR A 74 10.46 -2.01 33.63
C THR A 74 9.74 -2.48 34.89
N ASP A 75 9.49 -3.78 34.97
CA ASP A 75 9.37 -4.47 36.26
C ASP A 75 10.76 -4.97 36.63
N THR A 76 11.56 -4.09 37.22
CA THR A 76 12.79 -4.49 37.92
C THR A 76 12.62 -4.21 39.40
N ASN A 77 12.40 -5.31 40.13
CA ASN A 77 13.03 -5.65 41.40
C ASN A 77 12.09 -5.74 42.63
N ARG A 78 11.84 -6.99 43.03
CA ARG A 78 11.39 -7.41 44.35
C ARG A 78 12.50 -7.14 45.38
N GLY A 79 12.12 -6.54 46.50
CA GLY A 79 12.82 -6.54 47.78
C GLY A 79 11.79 -6.42 48.89
#